data_AF-A0A537RCH6-F1
#
_entry.id   AF-A0A537RCH6-F1
#
_cell.length_a   1.000
_cell.length_b   1.000
_cell.length_c   1.000
_cell.angle_alpha   90.00
_cell.angle_beta   90.00
_cell.angle_gamma   90.00
#
_symmetry.space_group_name_H-M   'P 1'
#
loop_
_entity.id
_entity.type
_entity.pdbx_description
1 polymer ?
#
loop_
_entity_poly.entity_id
_entity_poly.type
_entity_poly.pdbx_seq_one_letter_code
_entity_poly.pdbx_strand_id
1 'polypeptide(L)'
;MTKHGAPAAAYTASELLAVMASRLLNDGQIVFAGVGIPLLAATLAQRNFAPHLTILFEGGTIGPFIVPGELPPSTNEQRCTRRANMVLPITDVLLLLQRGYVDVGFMGGAQIDRFGNLNSSFIGDADNPKIRLPGTGGGNDISSLTNMIVAMKHEKRRFVGEVDFITSPGWLEGRRTREDAGLPQGGM
;
A
#
# COMPACT_ATOMS: atom_id res chain seq x y z
N MET A 1 -24.18 -36.00 12.90
CA MET A 1 -23.31 -35.18 12.03
C MET A 1 -22.26 -34.50 12.89
N THR A 2 -21.10 -35.15 13.04
CA THR A 2 -19.97 -34.67 13.83
C THR A 2 -19.23 -33.60 13.03
N LYS A 3 -19.28 -32.35 13.49
CA LYS A 3 -18.46 -31.25 12.96
C LYS A 3 -16.99 -31.64 13.14
N HIS A 4 -16.35 -32.08 12.06
CA HIS A 4 -14.90 -32.20 12.00
C HIS A 4 -14.37 -30.77 12.01
N GLY A 5 -14.00 -30.29 13.20
CA GLY A 5 -13.28 -29.03 13.34
C GLY A 5 -11.98 -29.15 12.57
N ALA A 6 -11.79 -28.30 11.57
CA ALA A 6 -10.52 -28.22 10.87
C ALA A 6 -9.41 -27.98 11.91
N PRO A 7 -8.25 -28.67 11.79
CA PRO A 7 -7.13 -28.42 12.69
C PRO A 7 -6.77 -26.93 12.66
N ALA A 8 -6.39 -26.38 13.82
CA ALA A 8 -5.96 -24.99 13.90
C ALA A 8 -4.80 -24.79 12.91
N ALA A 9 -4.98 -23.87 11.96
CA ALA A 9 -3.97 -23.58 10.96
C ALA A 9 -2.67 -23.14 11.65
N ALA A 10 -1.52 -23.63 11.18
CA ALA A 10 -0.20 -23.30 11.72
C ALA A 10 0.21 -21.83 11.51
N TYR A 11 -0.62 -21.05 10.83
CA TYR A 11 -0.44 -19.63 10.56
C TYR A 11 -1.81 -18.95 10.44
N THR A 12 -1.81 -17.63 10.64
CA THR A 12 -2.97 -16.76 10.49
C THR A 12 -3.15 -16.31 9.05
N ALA A 13 -4.38 -15.88 8.70
CA ALA A 13 -4.66 -15.31 7.38
C ALA A 13 -3.80 -14.06 7.08
N SER A 14 -3.45 -13.27 8.11
CA SER A 14 -2.58 -12.10 7.98
C SER A 14 -1.14 -12.48 7.63
N GLU A 15 -0.60 -13.55 8.25
CA GLU A 15 0.73 -14.07 7.92
C GLU A 15 0.77 -14.63 6.51
N LEU A 16 -0.26 -15.41 6.11
CA LEU A 16 -0.37 -15.88 4.73
C LEU A 16 -0.40 -14.72 3.74
N LEU A 17 -1.20 -13.69 4.00
CA LEU A 17 -1.28 -12.51 3.14
C LEU A 17 0.07 -11.78 3.06
N ALA A 18 0.78 -11.60 4.18
CA ALA A 18 2.09 -10.95 4.19
C ALA A 18 3.15 -11.76 3.42
N VAL A 19 3.16 -13.09 3.56
CA VAL A 19 4.08 -13.98 2.82
C VAL A 19 3.76 -14.02 1.34
N MET A 20 2.48 -14.07 0.97
CA MET A 20 2.10 -14.07 -0.44
C MET A 20 2.38 -12.73 -1.10
N ALA A 21 2.11 -11.62 -0.42
CA ALA A 21 2.36 -10.30 -0.97
C ALA A 21 3.85 -9.94 -1.01
N SER A 22 4.69 -10.48 -0.11
CA SER A 22 6.14 -10.25 -0.17
C SER A 22 6.74 -10.81 -1.47
N ARG A 23 6.23 -11.95 -1.96
CA ARG A 23 6.68 -12.61 -3.19
C ARG A 23 6.39 -11.83 -4.47
N LEU A 24 5.60 -10.77 -4.40
CA LEU A 24 5.34 -9.86 -5.53
C LEU A 24 6.45 -8.81 -5.70
N LEU A 25 7.34 -8.67 -4.71
CA LEU A 25 8.47 -7.75 -4.74
C LEU A 25 9.71 -8.45 -5.31
N ASN A 26 10.53 -7.69 -6.02
CA ASN A 26 11.77 -8.14 -6.62
C ASN A 26 12.98 -7.50 -5.95
N ASP A 27 14.14 -8.17 -6.01
CA ASP A 27 15.38 -7.61 -5.52
C ASP A 27 15.75 -6.33 -6.31
N GLY A 28 16.24 -5.31 -5.60
CA GLY A 28 16.62 -4.02 -6.17
C GLY A 28 15.45 -3.06 -6.47
N GLN A 29 14.19 -3.45 -6.28
CA GLN A 29 13.06 -2.54 -6.46
C GLN A 29 13.01 -1.44 -5.39
N ILE A 30 12.48 -0.29 -5.78
CA ILE A 30 12.16 0.85 -4.93
C ILE A 30 10.66 0.85 -4.67
N VAL A 31 10.25 0.60 -3.42
CA VAL A 31 8.85 0.47 -3.02
C VAL A 31 8.42 1.56 -2.07
N PHE A 32 7.33 2.24 -2.40
CA PHE A 32 6.58 3.05 -1.43
C PHE A 32 5.67 2.15 -0.61
N ALA A 33 6.03 1.89 0.65
CA ALA A 33 5.28 0.95 1.50
C ALA A 33 4.43 1.68 2.54
N GLY A 34 3.12 1.40 2.53
CA GLY A 34 2.22 1.79 3.62
C GLY A 34 2.42 0.96 4.89
N VAL A 35 1.84 1.39 6.01
CA VAL A 35 1.91 0.67 7.29
C VAL A 35 1.13 -0.66 7.29
N GLY A 36 1.46 -1.56 8.22
CA GLY A 36 0.75 -2.83 8.40
C GLY A 36 1.25 -3.92 7.46
N ILE A 37 0.34 -4.61 6.77
CA ILE A 37 0.68 -5.74 5.88
C ILE A 37 1.66 -5.35 4.76
N PRO A 38 1.50 -4.21 4.06
CA PRO A 38 2.47 -3.80 3.03
C PRO A 38 3.90 -3.68 3.56
N LEU A 39 4.10 -2.95 4.66
CA LEU A 39 5.41 -2.82 5.28
C LEU A 39 5.97 -4.15 5.82
N LEU A 40 5.10 -4.99 6.41
CA LEU A 40 5.51 -6.32 6.88
C LEU A 40 5.99 -7.18 5.71
N ALA A 41 5.26 -7.19 4.60
CA ALA A 41 5.62 -7.92 3.38
C ALA A 41 6.92 -7.39 2.75
N ALA A 42 7.09 -6.06 2.65
CA ALA A 42 8.32 -5.46 2.16
C ALA A 42 9.53 -5.77 3.05
N THR A 43 9.37 -5.68 4.37
CA THR A 43 10.41 -6.04 5.35
C THR A 43 10.76 -7.53 5.27
N LEU A 44 9.76 -8.39 5.03
CA LEU A 44 9.95 -9.83 4.86
C LEU A 44 10.73 -10.14 3.57
N ALA A 45 10.38 -9.49 2.45
CA ALA A 45 11.12 -9.63 1.20
C ALA A 45 12.58 -9.17 1.35
N GLN A 46 12.78 -7.97 1.93
CA GLN A 46 14.10 -7.37 2.18
C GLN A 46 15.02 -8.29 2.99
N ARG A 47 14.47 -9.10 3.90
CA ARG A 47 15.25 -10.01 4.75
C ARG A 47 15.48 -11.41 4.20
N ASN A 48 14.78 -11.81 3.13
CA ASN A 48 14.84 -13.19 2.65
C ASN A 48 15.46 -13.30 1.26
N PHE A 49 14.85 -12.65 0.26
CA PHE A 49 15.19 -12.88 -1.15
C PHE A 49 15.39 -11.59 -1.95
N ALA A 50 15.10 -10.42 -1.37
CA ALA A 50 15.25 -9.12 -2.01
C ALA A 50 16.13 -8.17 -1.16
N PRO A 51 17.39 -8.53 -0.82
CA PRO A 51 18.23 -7.76 0.09
C PRO A 51 18.53 -6.31 -0.34
N HIS A 52 18.40 -6.01 -1.64
CA HIS A 52 18.58 -4.67 -2.21
C HIS A 52 17.25 -3.91 -2.39
N LEU A 53 16.13 -4.46 -1.93
CA LEU A 53 14.84 -3.75 -1.91
C LEU A 53 14.95 -2.48 -1.06
N THR A 54 14.62 -1.33 -1.66
CA THR A 54 14.65 -0.03 -1.00
C THR A 54 13.24 0.41 -0.63
N ILE A 55 12.96 0.51 0.67
CA ILE A 55 11.68 0.99 1.18
C ILE A 55 11.71 2.51 1.27
N LEU A 56 10.68 3.18 0.74
CA LEU A 56 10.42 4.61 0.88
C LEU A 56 9.19 4.83 1.77
N PHE A 57 9.29 5.82 2.65
CA PHE A 57 8.16 6.33 3.42
C PHE A 57 7.84 7.76 3.02
N GLU A 58 6.55 8.07 2.93
CA GLU A 58 6.06 9.40 2.52
C GLU A 58 6.47 10.48 3.52
N GLY A 59 6.80 10.10 4.75
CA GLY A 59 7.40 10.97 5.77
C GLY A 59 8.83 11.42 5.45
N GLY A 60 9.38 11.11 4.27
CA GLY A 60 10.68 11.60 3.81
C GLY A 60 11.85 10.63 4.02
N THR A 61 11.58 9.37 4.38
CA THR A 61 12.67 8.43 4.70
C THR A 61 12.96 7.47 3.56
N ILE A 62 14.25 7.25 3.28
CA ILE A 62 14.73 6.38 2.20
C ILE A 62 15.59 5.25 2.77
N GLY A 63 15.24 4.02 2.39
CA GLY A 63 15.99 2.79 2.68
C GLY A 63 16.17 2.45 4.15
N PRO A 64 15.15 2.53 5.03
CA PRO A 64 15.29 2.09 6.40
C PRO A 64 15.29 0.57 6.54
N PHE A 65 15.78 0.09 7.68
CA PHE A 65 15.68 -1.30 8.08
C PHE A 65 14.80 -1.42 9.33
N ILE A 66 13.57 -1.89 9.13
CA ILE A 66 12.62 -2.11 10.23
C ILE A 66 13.14 -3.20 11.16
N VAL A 67 13.04 -3.00 12.48
CA VAL A 67 13.42 -4.02 13.46
C VAL A 67 12.31 -5.08 13.57
N PRO A 68 12.63 -6.39 13.52
CA PRO A 68 11.62 -7.43 13.68
C PRO A 68 10.86 -7.26 15.01
N GLY A 69 9.54 -7.35 14.96
CA GLY A 69 8.67 -7.12 16.13
C GLY A 69 8.34 -5.65 16.42
N GLU A 70 8.97 -4.70 15.72
CA GLU A 70 8.80 -3.26 15.94
C GLU A 70 8.26 -2.55 14.69
N LEU A 71 7.18 -3.05 14.08
CA LEU A 71 6.54 -2.35 12.98
C LEU A 71 6.08 -0.94 13.43
N PRO A 72 6.42 0.12 12.68
CA PRO A 72 5.97 1.46 13.01
C PRO A 72 4.45 1.59 12.80
N PRO A 73 3.73 2.27 13.71
CA PRO A 73 2.30 2.51 13.58
C PRO A 73 1.96 3.60 12.54
N SER A 74 2.96 4.38 12.13
CA SER A 74 2.85 5.48 11.18
C SER A 74 4.11 5.55 10.32
N THR A 75 3.98 6.00 9.07
CA THR A 75 5.12 6.28 8.18
C THR A 75 5.98 7.45 8.67
N ASN A 76 5.44 8.28 9.57
CA ASN A 76 6.12 9.44 10.17
C ASN A 76 6.48 9.17 11.65
N GLU A 77 7.26 8.12 11.90
CA GLU A 77 7.66 7.69 13.25
C GLU A 77 9.15 7.28 13.29
N GLN A 78 9.80 7.39 14.45
CA GLN A 78 11.26 7.21 14.56
C GLN A 78 11.78 5.82 14.14
N ARG A 79 11.00 4.75 14.28
CA ARG A 79 11.37 3.40 13.79
C ARG A 79 11.48 3.36 12.27
N CYS A 80 10.80 4.27 11.56
CA CYS A 80 10.95 4.42 10.12
C CYS A 80 12.32 4.97 9.73
N THR A 81 13.12 5.57 10.63
CA THR A 81 14.42 6.18 10.29
C THR A 81 15.63 5.34 10.69
N ARG A 82 15.42 4.21 11.38
CA ARG A 82 16.51 3.38 11.85
C ARG A 82 17.30 2.78 10.70
N ARG A 83 18.60 3.09 10.65
CA ARG A 83 19.54 2.72 9.58
C ARG A 83 19.06 3.17 8.19
N ALA A 84 18.23 4.21 8.11
CA ALA A 84 17.86 4.80 6.84
C ALA A 84 19.11 5.34 6.13
N ASN A 85 19.11 5.21 4.81
CA ASN A 85 20.15 5.80 3.97
C ASN A 85 20.07 7.32 4.01
N MET A 86 18.84 7.88 4.02
CA MET A 86 18.60 9.32 4.09
C MET A 86 17.26 9.63 4.79
N VAL A 87 17.20 10.80 5.40
CA VAL A 87 15.96 11.45 5.85
C VAL A 87 15.90 12.82 5.18
N LEU A 88 14.87 13.02 4.37
CA LEU A 88 14.66 14.18 3.51
C LEU A 88 13.37 14.91 3.92
N PRO A 89 13.18 16.15 3.45
CA PRO A 89 11.85 16.74 3.38
C PRO A 89 10.86 15.83 2.64
N ILE A 90 9.60 15.81 3.10
CA ILE A 90 8.51 15.06 2.46
C ILE A 90 8.37 15.41 0.97
N THR A 91 8.57 16.69 0.64
CA THR A 91 8.53 17.17 -0.74
C THR A 91 9.54 16.45 -1.63
N ASP A 92 10.73 16.16 -1.12
CA ASP A 92 11.82 15.60 -1.92
C ASP A 92 11.58 14.13 -2.22
N VAL A 93 11.03 13.36 -1.26
CA VAL A 93 10.69 11.95 -1.52
C VAL A 93 9.53 11.82 -2.53
N LEU A 94 8.57 12.76 -2.52
CA LEU A 94 7.51 12.81 -3.52
C LEU A 94 8.00 13.34 -4.88
N LEU A 95 9.03 14.18 -4.91
CA LEU A 95 9.70 14.55 -6.16
C LEU A 95 10.42 13.35 -6.79
N LEU A 96 11.00 12.44 -5.99
CA LEU A 96 11.56 11.20 -6.52
C LEU A 96 10.48 10.32 -7.19
N LEU A 97 9.31 10.23 -6.56
CA LEU A 97 8.12 9.58 -7.13
C LEU A 97 7.72 10.22 -8.46
N GLN A 98 7.54 11.54 -8.50
CA GLN A 98 7.16 12.26 -9.72
C GLN A 98 8.18 12.12 -10.86
N ARG A 99 9.46 11.96 -10.52
CA ARG A 99 10.54 11.73 -11.49
C ARG A 99 10.65 10.28 -11.96
N GLY A 100 9.79 9.38 -11.47
CA GLY A 100 9.76 7.97 -11.89
C GLY A 100 10.85 7.10 -11.26
N TYR A 101 11.39 7.49 -10.10
CA TYR A 101 12.38 6.68 -9.37
C TYR A 101 11.75 5.62 -8.45
N VAL A 102 10.42 5.52 -8.41
CA VAL A 102 9.71 4.54 -7.58
C VAL A 102 9.11 3.51 -8.52
N ASP A 103 9.44 2.24 -8.30
CA ASP A 103 8.96 1.15 -9.16
C ASP A 103 7.52 0.73 -8.82
N VAL A 104 7.19 0.72 -7.53
CA VAL A 104 5.92 0.16 -7.06
C VAL A 104 5.41 0.84 -5.79
N GLY A 105 4.12 1.16 -5.78
CA GLY A 105 3.38 1.52 -4.58
C GLY A 105 2.75 0.30 -3.94
N PHE A 106 2.82 0.18 -2.62
CA PHE A 106 2.26 -0.95 -1.89
C PHE A 106 1.43 -0.45 -0.69
N MET A 107 0.10 -0.56 -0.80
CA MET A 107 -0.82 -0.06 0.22
C MET A 107 -2.07 -0.94 0.38
N GLY A 108 -2.99 -0.50 1.21
CA GLY A 108 -4.33 -1.05 1.34
C GLY A 108 -5.36 0.08 1.37
N GLY A 109 -6.65 -0.24 1.50
CA GLY A 109 -7.73 0.74 1.60
C GLY A 109 -8.81 0.35 2.59
N ALA A 110 -9.78 1.22 2.79
CA ALA A 110 -11.04 0.90 3.44
C ALA A 110 -12.02 0.25 2.46
N GLN A 111 -12.05 0.70 1.21
CA GLN A 111 -12.74 0.04 0.10
C GLN A 111 -11.80 -0.12 -1.09
N ILE A 112 -12.09 -1.12 -1.91
CA ILE A 112 -11.59 -1.33 -3.26
C ILE A 112 -12.76 -1.73 -4.15
N ASP A 113 -12.83 -1.18 -5.36
CA ASP A 113 -13.82 -1.57 -6.35
C ASP A 113 -13.27 -2.51 -7.43
N ARG A 114 -14.12 -2.84 -8.41
CA ARG A 114 -13.79 -3.76 -9.50
C ARG A 114 -12.74 -3.25 -10.49
N PHE A 115 -12.49 -1.95 -10.51
CA PHE A 115 -11.46 -1.31 -11.32
C PHE A 115 -10.19 -1.04 -10.49
N GLY A 116 -10.19 -1.51 -9.25
CA GLY A 116 -9.10 -1.32 -8.31
C GLY A 116 -9.08 0.06 -7.67
N ASN A 117 -10.06 0.96 -7.88
CA ASN A 117 -10.02 2.25 -7.20
C ASN A 117 -10.10 2.04 -5.68
N LEU A 118 -9.27 2.76 -4.93
CA LEU A 118 -9.22 2.65 -3.47
C LEU A 118 -9.82 3.87 -2.79
N ASN A 119 -10.46 3.60 -1.66
CA ASN A 119 -10.96 4.62 -0.76
C ASN A 119 -10.29 4.54 0.61
N SER A 120 -9.73 5.65 1.05
CA SER A 120 -9.26 5.87 2.42
C SER A 120 -9.71 7.23 2.96
N SER A 121 -10.69 7.89 2.33
CA SER A 121 -11.13 9.24 2.67
C SER A 121 -12.51 9.30 3.34
N PHE A 122 -13.55 8.78 2.69
CA PHE A 122 -14.94 9.02 3.09
C PHE A 122 -15.81 7.79 2.81
N ILE A 123 -16.64 7.37 3.77
CA ILE A 123 -17.69 6.36 3.53
C ILE A 123 -19.05 7.07 3.50
N GLY A 124 -19.83 6.81 2.45
CA GLY A 124 -21.02 7.59 2.08
C GLY A 124 -20.68 8.87 1.30
N ASP A 125 -21.59 9.83 1.32
CA ASP A 125 -21.44 11.13 0.63
C ASP A 125 -20.18 11.88 1.08
N ALA A 126 -19.36 12.35 0.15
CA ALA A 126 -18.10 13.04 0.45
C ALA A 126 -18.32 14.41 1.10
N ASP A 127 -19.41 15.11 0.78
CA ASP A 127 -19.72 16.43 1.34
C ASP A 127 -20.32 16.32 2.76
N ASN A 128 -20.92 15.17 3.08
CA ASN A 128 -21.46 14.86 4.41
C ASN A 128 -21.23 13.38 4.79
N PRO A 129 -19.97 13.00 5.10
CA PRO A 129 -19.59 11.61 5.22
C PRO A 129 -20.16 10.95 6.46
N LYS A 130 -20.67 9.73 6.30
CA LYS A 130 -21.07 8.88 7.42
C LYS A 130 -19.86 8.49 8.27
N ILE A 131 -18.72 8.22 7.63
CA ILE A 131 -17.45 7.94 8.31
C ILE A 131 -16.33 8.71 7.60
N ARG A 132 -15.62 9.57 8.34
CA ARG A 132 -14.36 10.18 7.91
C ARG A 132 -13.21 9.24 8.24
N LEU A 133 -12.48 8.84 7.21
CA LEU A 133 -11.27 8.01 7.32
C LEU A 133 -10.02 8.90 7.44
N PRO A 134 -8.79 8.36 7.60
CA PRO A 134 -7.59 9.19 7.70
C PRO A 134 -7.33 10.12 6.51
N GLY A 135 -7.77 9.76 5.30
CA GLY A 135 -7.54 10.51 4.06
C GLY A 135 -6.50 9.86 3.16
N THR A 136 -6.03 10.63 2.17
CA THR A 136 -5.09 10.15 1.14
C THR A 136 -3.68 9.88 1.68
N GLY A 137 -3.15 10.75 2.53
CA GLY A 137 -1.68 10.86 2.63
C GLY A 137 -1.11 11.09 1.22
N GLY A 138 -0.05 10.38 0.86
CA GLY A 138 0.50 10.32 -0.49
C GLY A 138 -0.15 9.26 -1.40
N GLY A 139 -1.22 8.59 -0.95
CA GLY A 139 -1.86 7.50 -1.69
C GLY A 139 -2.31 7.88 -3.10
N ASN A 140 -2.86 9.09 -3.27
CA ASN A 140 -3.24 9.61 -4.58
C ASN A 140 -2.03 9.74 -5.52
N ASP A 141 -0.95 10.40 -5.09
CA ASP A 141 0.25 10.58 -5.91
C ASP A 141 0.90 9.23 -6.26
N ILE A 142 1.05 8.36 -5.26
CA ILE A 142 1.69 7.03 -5.43
C ILE A 142 0.92 6.21 -6.46
N SER A 143 -0.40 6.11 -6.29
CA SER A 143 -1.24 5.34 -7.21
C SER A 143 -1.38 5.98 -8.58
N SER A 144 -1.20 7.29 -8.71
CA SER A 144 -1.22 8.00 -9.99
C SER A 144 0.05 7.76 -10.82
N LEU A 145 1.17 7.49 -10.15
CA LEU A 145 2.51 7.53 -10.74
C LEU A 145 3.25 6.19 -10.73
N THR A 146 2.72 5.16 -10.07
CA THR A 146 3.37 3.84 -9.98
C THR A 146 2.39 2.69 -10.19
N ASN A 147 2.93 1.53 -10.58
CA ASN A 147 2.20 0.27 -10.47
C ASN A 147 1.90 -0.04 -9.00
N MET A 148 0.75 -0.65 -8.74
CA MET A 148 0.28 -0.84 -7.38
C MET A 148 0.20 -2.31 -7.00
N ILE A 149 0.65 -2.62 -5.78
CA ILE A 149 0.27 -3.83 -5.06
C ILE A 149 -0.72 -3.43 -3.97
N VAL A 150 -1.84 -4.13 -3.89
CA VAL A 150 -2.83 -3.93 -2.83
C VAL A 150 -2.93 -5.17 -1.95
N ALA A 151 -2.79 -4.99 -0.64
CA ALA A 151 -3.08 -6.02 0.34
C ALA A 151 -4.12 -5.55 1.36
N MET A 152 -5.23 -6.27 1.44
CA MET A 152 -6.29 -6.00 2.41
C MET A 152 -7.05 -7.26 2.77
N LYS A 153 -7.78 -7.22 3.91
CA LYS A 153 -8.67 -8.32 4.30
C LYS A 153 -9.84 -8.43 3.34
N HIS A 154 -10.18 -9.66 2.95
CA HIS A 154 -11.31 -9.92 2.05
C HIS A 154 -12.64 -9.88 2.83
N GLU A 155 -13.33 -8.74 2.74
CA GLU A 155 -14.60 -8.50 3.42
C GLU A 155 -15.58 -7.80 2.46
N LYS A 156 -16.89 -8.13 2.53
CA LYS A 156 -17.91 -7.51 1.66
C LYS A 156 -17.95 -5.98 1.74
N ARG A 157 -17.69 -5.39 2.91
CA ARG A 157 -17.64 -3.93 3.09
C ARG A 157 -16.39 -3.28 2.46
N ARG A 158 -15.38 -4.08 2.15
CA ARG A 158 -14.10 -3.66 1.58
C ARG A 158 -14.10 -3.83 0.07
N PHE A 159 -14.59 -4.96 -0.43
CA PHE A 159 -14.70 -5.25 -1.86
C PHE A 159 -16.11 -4.88 -2.33
N VAL A 160 -16.25 -3.70 -2.88
CA VAL A 160 -17.53 -3.08 -3.26
C VAL A 160 -17.67 -3.02 -4.78
N GLY A 161 -18.89 -2.76 -5.27
CA GLY A 161 -19.11 -2.58 -6.71
C GLY A 161 -18.42 -1.33 -7.25
N GLU A 162 -18.53 -0.24 -6.49
CA GLU A 162 -17.96 1.08 -6.71
C GLU A 162 -17.60 1.66 -5.34
N VAL A 163 -16.48 2.36 -5.23
CA VAL A 163 -16.08 3.01 -3.98
C VAL A 163 -16.89 4.28 -3.74
N ASP A 164 -17.13 4.62 -2.47
CA ASP A 164 -17.87 5.85 -2.14
C ASP A 164 -17.08 7.12 -2.51
N PHE A 165 -15.75 7.02 -2.54
CA PHE A 165 -14.84 8.08 -2.95
C PHE A 165 -13.54 7.50 -3.50
N ILE A 166 -13.08 7.97 -4.66
CA ILE A 166 -11.79 7.58 -5.22
C ILE A 166 -10.70 8.43 -4.57
N THR A 167 -10.05 7.87 -3.55
CA THR A 167 -8.87 8.49 -2.94
C THR A 167 -7.63 8.24 -3.80
N SER A 168 -7.43 6.98 -4.19
CA SER A 168 -6.28 6.53 -4.96
C SER A 168 -6.80 5.87 -6.25
N PRO A 169 -6.56 6.48 -7.43
CA PRO A 169 -7.11 5.98 -8.69
C PRO A 169 -6.50 4.63 -9.09
N GLY A 170 -7.38 3.66 -9.37
CA GLY A 170 -7.05 2.44 -10.10
C GLY A 170 -7.25 2.65 -11.59
N TRP A 171 -8.05 1.80 -12.22
CA TRP A 171 -8.40 1.95 -13.63
C TRP A 171 -9.58 2.89 -13.88
N LEU A 172 -10.04 3.64 -12.86
CA LEU A 172 -11.22 4.51 -12.91
C LEU A 172 -12.46 3.73 -13.34
N GLU A 173 -12.83 3.77 -14.61
CA GLU A 173 -13.98 3.05 -15.17
C GLU A 173 -13.55 1.90 -16.12
N GLY A 174 -12.25 1.61 -16.18
CA GLY A 174 -11.63 0.61 -17.05
C GLY A 174 -11.22 1.15 -18.42
N ARG A 175 -10.74 0.26 -19.30
CA ARG A 175 -10.26 0.58 -20.66
C ARG A 175 -9.20 1.70 -20.64
N ARG A 176 -9.43 2.79 -21.39
CA ARG A 176 -8.54 3.94 -21.51
C ARG A 176 -8.85 5.08 -20.55
N THR A 177 -9.85 4.96 -19.67
CA THR A 177 -10.29 6.08 -18.82
C THR A 177 -9.18 6.62 -17.92
N ARG A 178 -8.25 5.78 -17.47
CA ARG A 178 -7.04 6.21 -16.76
C ARG A 178 -6.14 7.11 -17.61
N GLU A 179 -5.88 6.72 -18.86
CA GLU A 179 -5.08 7.48 -19.82
C GLU A 179 -5.79 8.80 -20.19
N ASP A 180 -7.09 8.73 -20.45
CA ASP A 180 -7.93 9.89 -20.79
C ASP A 180 -7.99 10.92 -19.64
N ALA A 181 -7.88 10.46 -18.38
CA ALA A 181 -7.75 11.30 -17.19
C ALA A 181 -6.34 11.88 -16.97
N GLY A 182 -5.38 11.57 -17.85
CA GLY A 182 -4.02 12.08 -17.79
C GLY A 182 -3.11 11.36 -16.78
N LEU A 183 -3.49 10.16 -16.31
CA LEU A 183 -2.68 9.38 -15.37
C LEU A 183 -1.66 8.54 -16.16
N PRO A 184 -0.34 8.85 -16.05
CA PRO A 184 0.67 8.41 -17.02
C PRO A 184 1.15 6.96 -16.82
N GLN A 185 1.02 6.43 -15.60
CA GLN A 185 1.50 5.10 -15.23
C GLN A 185 0.54 4.47 -14.23
N GLY A 186 0.74 3.22 -13.85
CA GLY A 186 0.04 2.58 -12.76
C GLY A 186 -1.23 1.83 -13.14
N GLY A 187 -2.12 1.68 -12.16
CA GLY A 187 -3.21 0.73 -12.18
C GLY A 187 -3.01 -0.37 -11.14
N MET A 188 -4.10 -1.06 -10.82
CA MET A 188 -4.19 -2.14 -9.83
C MET A 188 -4.63 -3.45 -10.46
#